data_AF-A0AA37XAN4-F1
#
_entry.id   AF-A0AA37XAN4-F1
#
_cell.length_a   1.000
_cell.length_b   1.000
_cell.length_c   1.000
_cell.angle_alpha   90.00
_cell.angle_beta   90.00
_cell.angle_gamma   90.00
#
_symmetry.space_group_name_H-M   'P 1'
#
loop_
_entity.id
_entity.type
_entity.pdbx_description
1 polymer ?
#
loop_
_entity_poly.entity_id
_entity_poly.type
_entity_poly.pdbx_seq_one_letter_code
_entity_poly.pdbx_strand_id
1 'polypeptide(L)'
;MSHPAIAWNPGSAERILIAAGADQLDQVEELLAGLPLCTRGQVFIEAERDLEITRLIAPGRVSVHWLSRERRHGAAKGEMLDRAVEAWLGEMLTGSGTEPSIYAWIAREGAARLLDARA
;
A
#
# COMPACT_ATOMS: atom_id res chain seq x y z
N MET A 1 5.08 17.19 -1.10
CA MET A 1 5.70 17.31 -2.44
C MET A 1 4.95 16.37 -3.37
N SER A 2 4.49 16.82 -4.52
CA SER A 2 3.80 15.96 -5.50
C SER A 2 4.84 15.27 -6.38
N HIS A 3 4.82 13.94 -6.42
CA HIS A 3 5.71 13.14 -7.27
C HIS A 3 5.08 13.02 -8.66
N PRO A 4 5.60 13.64 -9.73
CA PRO A 4 4.91 13.71 -11.02
C PRO A 4 4.71 12.34 -11.70
N ALA A 5 5.52 11.33 -11.36
CA ALA A 5 5.34 9.95 -11.84
C ALA A 5 4.32 9.14 -11.04
N ILE A 6 4.13 9.45 -9.75
CA ILE A 6 3.24 8.73 -8.82
C ILE A 6 1.91 9.49 -8.64
N ALA A 7 1.85 10.77 -9.01
CA ALA A 7 0.71 11.68 -8.79
C ALA A 7 0.17 11.68 -7.35
N TRP A 8 1.03 11.45 -6.35
CA TRP A 8 0.62 11.31 -4.94
C TRP A 8 0.07 12.62 -4.36
N ASN A 9 -1.22 12.63 -4.02
CA ASN A 9 -1.89 13.66 -3.25
C ASN A 9 -3.12 13.09 -2.51
N PRO A 10 -2.95 12.51 -1.32
CA PRO A 10 -4.02 11.84 -0.60
C PRO A 10 -5.13 12.78 -0.09
N GLY A 11 -4.92 14.10 -0.10
CA GLY A 11 -5.94 15.07 0.29
C GLY A 11 -6.57 14.77 1.65
N SER A 12 -7.89 14.59 1.67
CA SER A 12 -8.70 14.23 2.85
C SER A 12 -9.04 12.75 2.96
N ALA A 13 -8.38 11.87 2.17
CA ALA A 13 -8.65 10.44 2.23
C ALA A 13 -8.44 9.93 3.65
N GLU A 14 -9.40 9.15 4.15
CA GLU A 14 -9.39 8.69 5.53
C GLU A 14 -8.30 7.64 5.76
N ARG A 15 -7.93 6.91 4.70
CA ARG A 15 -6.98 5.81 4.73
C ARG A 15 -6.11 5.80 3.48
N ILE A 16 -4.90 5.30 3.63
CA ILE A 16 -3.98 5.02 2.52
C ILE A 16 -3.73 3.53 2.36
N LEU A 17 -3.45 3.14 1.12
CA LEU A 17 -2.94 1.82 0.77
C LEU A 17 -1.69 2.00 -0.10
N ILE A 18 -0.58 1.38 0.28
CA ILE A 18 0.63 1.32 -0.54
C ILE A 18 0.94 -0.16 -0.80
N ALA A 19 1.07 -0.56 -2.05
CA ALA A 19 1.40 -1.93 -2.43
C ALA A 19 2.55 -1.92 -3.44
N ALA A 20 3.67 -2.53 -3.09
CA ALA A 20 4.89 -2.49 -3.91
C ALA A 20 5.73 -3.76 -3.73
N GLY A 21 6.72 -3.94 -4.62
CA GLY A 21 7.79 -4.92 -4.44
C GLY A 21 8.97 -4.35 -3.64
N ALA A 22 9.85 -5.22 -3.15
CA ALA A 22 11.09 -4.83 -2.48
C ALA A 22 12.07 -4.09 -3.40
N ASP A 23 11.89 -4.17 -4.72
CA ASP A 23 12.59 -3.38 -5.74
C ASP A 23 12.13 -1.91 -5.81
N GLN A 24 11.16 -1.52 -4.98
CA GLN A 24 10.57 -0.18 -4.94
C GLN A 24 10.59 0.45 -3.53
N LEU A 25 11.48 0.00 -2.65
CA LEU A 25 11.53 0.48 -1.26
C LEU A 25 11.82 1.98 -1.16
N ASP A 26 12.71 2.51 -2.00
CA ASP A 26 13.05 3.94 -2.01
C ASP A 26 11.80 4.80 -2.23
N GLN A 27 10.93 4.40 -3.17
CA GLN A 27 9.67 5.09 -3.45
C GLN A 27 8.69 4.96 -2.27
N VAL A 28 8.63 3.79 -1.64
CA VAL A 28 7.78 3.57 -0.46
C VAL A 28 8.22 4.44 0.72
N GLU A 29 9.51 4.49 1.01
CA GLU A 29 10.08 5.31 2.09
C GLU A 29 9.78 6.79 1.88
N GLU A 30 9.93 7.27 0.65
CA GLU A 30 9.61 8.65 0.30
C GLU A 30 8.11 8.97 0.48
N LEU A 31 7.22 8.06 0.02
CA LEU A 31 5.78 8.21 0.24
C LEU A 31 5.44 8.26 1.73
N LEU A 32 6.00 7.35 2.52
CA LEU A 32 5.80 7.28 3.97
C LEU A 32 6.28 8.53 4.70
N ALA A 33 7.44 9.07 4.32
CA ALA A 33 7.99 10.30 4.89
C ALA A 33 7.11 11.53 4.61
N GLY A 34 6.32 11.51 3.53
CA GLY A 34 5.39 12.56 3.15
C GLY A 34 4.03 12.51 3.85
N LEU A 35 3.73 11.47 4.65
CA LEU A 35 2.41 11.30 5.26
C LEU A 35 2.23 12.13 6.55
N PRO A 36 1.04 12.73 6.76
CA PRO A 36 0.65 13.23 8.07
C PRO A 36 0.72 12.16 9.17
N LEU A 37 1.07 12.56 10.39
CA LEU A 37 1.17 11.64 11.54
C LEU A 37 -0.15 10.97 11.92
N CYS A 38 -1.28 11.59 11.58
CA CYS A 38 -2.62 11.05 11.82
C CYS A 38 -3.10 10.09 10.73
N THR A 39 -2.34 9.93 9.63
CA THR A 39 -2.69 9.03 8.52
C THR A 39 -2.83 7.61 9.01
N ARG A 40 -3.95 6.98 8.63
CA ARG A 40 -4.22 5.57 8.85
C ARG A 40 -3.97 4.83 7.55
N GLY A 41 -3.50 3.59 7.60
CA GLY A 41 -3.38 2.84 6.37
C GLY A 41 -2.59 1.56 6.46
N GLN A 42 -2.35 1.01 5.29
CA GLN A 42 -1.72 -0.28 5.11
C GLN A 42 -0.63 -0.18 4.03
N VAL A 43 0.51 -0.79 4.31
CA VAL A 43 1.59 -0.99 3.35
C VAL A 43 1.82 -2.48 3.19
N PHE A 44 1.78 -2.98 1.95
CA PHE A 44 2.18 -4.32 1.58
C PHE A 44 3.44 -4.27 0.72
N ILE A 45 4.47 -4.99 1.15
CA ILE A 45 5.73 -5.13 0.41
C ILE A 45 5.95 -6.58 0.05
N GLU A 46 5.97 -6.89 -1.24
CA GLU A 46 6.32 -8.22 -1.73
C GLU A 46 7.84 -8.36 -1.86
N ALA A 47 8.41 -9.35 -1.17
CA ALA A 47 9.81 -9.72 -1.28
C ALA A 47 9.93 -11.08 -1.94
N GLU A 48 11.00 -11.31 -2.71
CA GLU A 48 11.31 -12.64 -3.20
C GLU A 48 11.75 -13.55 -2.05
N ARG A 49 12.59 -13.04 -1.15
CA ARG A 49 13.22 -13.78 -0.05
C ARG A 49 13.12 -13.04 1.27
N ASP A 50 13.19 -13.80 2.37
CA ASP A 50 13.14 -13.22 3.72
C ASP A 50 14.28 -12.25 4.03
N LEU A 51 15.42 -12.42 3.37
CA LEU A 51 16.60 -11.57 3.55
C LEU A 51 16.44 -10.15 3.00
N GLU A 52 15.41 -9.90 2.20
CA GLU A 52 15.08 -8.56 1.71
C GLU A 52 14.24 -7.76 2.70
N ILE A 53 13.70 -8.41 3.74
CA ILE A 53 12.87 -7.76 4.75
C ILE A 53 13.72 -6.77 5.54
N THR A 54 13.34 -5.50 5.45
CA THR A 54 13.95 -4.41 6.21
C THR A 54 12.90 -3.66 7.04
N ARG A 55 13.39 -2.83 7.95
CA ARG A 55 12.54 -1.94 8.75
C ARG A 55 12.19 -0.71 7.91
N LEU A 56 10.89 -0.49 7.72
CA LEU A 56 10.36 0.76 7.18
C LEU A 56 9.83 1.64 8.32
N ILE A 57 10.05 2.95 8.21
CA ILE A 57 9.51 3.94 9.15
C ILE A 57 8.18 4.45 8.59
N ALA A 58 7.09 4.19 9.32
CA ALA A 58 5.75 4.63 8.95
C ALA A 58 5.09 5.42 10.10
N PRO A 59 4.12 6.30 9.83
CA PRO A 59 3.30 6.92 10.87
C PRO A 59 2.63 5.88 11.77
N GLY A 60 2.39 6.21 13.04
CA GLY A 60 1.97 5.23 14.06
C GLY A 60 0.62 4.53 13.84
N ARG A 61 -0.17 4.96 12.85
CA ARG A 61 -1.43 4.31 12.45
C ARG A 61 -1.36 3.66 11.06
N VAL A 62 -0.15 3.54 10.50
CA VAL A 62 0.14 2.83 9.25
C VAL A 62 0.88 1.54 9.59
N SER A 63 0.32 0.40 9.16
CA SER A 63 0.94 -0.91 9.38
C SER A 63 1.68 -1.36 8.12
N VAL A 64 2.88 -1.93 8.29
CA VAL A 64 3.71 -2.45 7.20
C VAL A 64 3.76 -3.98 7.27
N HIS A 65 3.41 -4.64 6.18
CA HIS A 65 3.36 -6.10 6.07
C HIS A 65 4.25 -6.56 4.92
N TRP A 66 5.18 -7.45 5.24
CA TRP A 66 6.05 -8.09 4.27
C TRP A 66 5.46 -9.42 3.82
N LEU A 67 5.41 -9.61 2.50
CA LEU A 67 4.88 -10.77 1.81
C LEU A 67 6.03 -11.49 1.11
N SER A 68 6.62 -12.47 1.78
CA SER A 68 7.76 -13.23 1.25
C SER A 68 7.29 -14.36 0.34
N ARG A 69 7.69 -14.34 -0.94
CA ARG A 69 7.37 -15.40 -1.92
C ARG A 69 8.02 -16.73 -1.54
N GLU A 70 9.22 -16.69 -0.94
CA GLU A 70 9.89 -17.85 -0.37
C GLU A 70 9.02 -18.58 0.65
N ARG A 71 8.35 -17.85 1.56
CA ARG A 71 7.42 -18.44 2.55
C ARG A 71 6.15 -19.03 1.92
N ARG A 72 5.86 -18.68 0.67
CA ARG A 72 4.68 -19.14 -0.08
C ARG A 72 5.05 -20.09 -1.21
N HIS A 73 6.10 -20.89 -1.03
CA HIS A 73 6.56 -21.90 -1.99
C HIS A 73 6.92 -21.32 -3.37
N GLY A 74 7.46 -20.10 -3.41
CA GLY A 74 7.86 -19.45 -4.66
C GLY A 74 6.68 -18.95 -5.48
N ALA A 75 5.67 -18.36 -4.83
CA ALA A 75 4.54 -17.71 -5.50
C ALA A 75 5.01 -16.78 -6.65
N ALA A 76 4.18 -16.59 -7.67
CA ALA A 76 4.54 -15.72 -8.79
C ALA A 76 4.69 -14.26 -8.32
N LYS A 77 5.59 -13.48 -8.95
CA LYS A 77 5.74 -12.05 -8.66
C LYS A 77 4.38 -11.36 -8.87
N GLY A 78 3.93 -10.61 -7.87
CA GLY A 78 2.65 -9.91 -7.83
C GLY A 78 1.49 -10.71 -7.25
N GLU A 79 1.56 -12.05 -7.19
CA GLU A 79 0.44 -12.90 -6.75
C GLU A 79 0.06 -12.66 -5.29
N MET A 80 1.06 -12.50 -4.42
CA MET A 80 0.80 -12.27 -2.99
C MET A 80 0.31 -10.85 -2.76
N LEU A 81 0.86 -9.89 -3.52
CA LEU A 81 0.48 -8.49 -3.44
C LEU A 81 -0.98 -8.28 -3.86
N ASP A 82 -1.40 -8.88 -4.98
CA ASP A 82 -2.79 -8.79 -5.47
C ASP A 82 -3.77 -9.34 -4.43
N ARG A 83 -3.50 -10.54 -3.89
CA ARG A 83 -4.36 -11.13 -2.86
C ARG A 83 -4.47 -10.28 -1.60
N ALA A 84 -3.36 -9.68 -1.16
CA ALA A 84 -3.36 -8.83 0.03
C ALA A 84 -4.16 -7.54 -0.20
N VAL A 85 -4.00 -6.93 -1.37
CA VAL A 85 -4.77 -5.74 -1.79
C VAL A 85 -6.25 -6.07 -1.87
N GLU A 86 -6.63 -7.15 -2.56
CA GLU A 86 -8.03 -7.56 -2.72
C GLU A 86 -8.69 -7.86 -1.37
N ALA A 87 -8.02 -8.63 -0.50
CA ALA A 87 -8.54 -8.95 0.83
C ALA A 87 -8.77 -7.68 1.66
N TRP A 88 -7.77 -6.78 1.71
CA TRP A 88 -7.87 -5.55 2.49
C TRP A 88 -8.94 -4.60 1.94
N LEU A 89 -9.04 -4.43 0.62
CA LEU A 89 -10.09 -3.63 0.00
C LEU A 89 -11.48 -4.24 0.26
N GLY A 90 -11.61 -5.56 0.20
CA GLY A 90 -12.86 -6.26 0.53
C GLY A 90 -13.33 -6.01 1.96
N GLU A 91 -12.41 -5.87 2.92
CA GLU A 91 -12.76 -5.51 4.29
C GLU A 91 -13.08 -4.01 4.45
N MET A 92 -12.35 -3.13 3.76
CA MET A 92 -12.47 -1.69 3.96
C MET A 92 -13.64 -1.06 3.19
N LEU A 93 -14.05 -1.64 2.06
CA LEU A 93 -15.12 -1.10 1.22
C LEU A 93 -16.52 -1.66 1.56
N THR A 94 -16.64 -2.60 2.51
CA THR A 94 -17.90 -3.28 2.85
C THR A 94 -18.73 -2.63 3.97
N GLY A 95 -18.49 -1.36 4.30
CA GLY A 95 -19.21 -0.60 5.34
C GLY A 95 -20.51 0.10 4.87
N SER A 96 -21.52 0.19 5.75
CA SER A 96 -22.85 0.78 5.47
C SER A 96 -23.07 2.22 5.98
N GLY A 97 -22.00 3.01 6.13
CA GLY A 97 -22.07 4.43 6.52
C GLY A 97 -20.82 5.17 6.07
N THR A 98 -20.99 6.40 5.56
CA THR A 98 -20.00 7.30 4.92
C THR A 98 -18.95 6.56 4.08
N GLU A 99 -19.06 6.66 2.75
CA GLU A 99 -18.18 5.98 1.80
C GLU A 99 -16.70 6.19 2.17
N PRO A 100 -15.98 5.12 2.59
CA PRO A 100 -14.59 5.26 2.98
C PRO A 100 -13.77 5.53 1.72
N SER A 101 -13.13 6.72 1.69
CA SER A 101 -12.21 7.09 0.63
C SER A 101 -10.81 6.54 0.94
N ILE A 102 -10.31 5.69 0.06
CA ILE A 102 -8.99 5.08 0.17
C ILE A 102 -8.10 5.70 -0.91
N TYR A 103 -6.98 6.29 -0.53
CA TYR A 103 -5.98 6.73 -1.50
C TYR A 103 -4.90 5.68 -1.66
N ALA A 104 -4.88 5.03 -2.82
CA ALA A 104 -4.04 3.87 -3.08
C ALA A 104 -2.91 4.19 -4.07
N TRP A 105 -1.71 3.68 -3.80
CA TRP A 105 -0.66 3.54 -4.79
C TRP A 105 -0.24 2.08 -4.89
N ILE A 106 -0.30 1.54 -6.10
CA ILE A 106 0.07 0.16 -6.39
C ILE A 106 1.13 0.20 -7.49
N ALA A 107 2.36 -0.19 -7.18
CA ALA A 107 3.52 0.03 -8.06
C ALA A 107 3.33 -0.55 -9.47
N ARG A 108 2.69 -1.73 -9.58
CA ARG A 108 2.39 -2.37 -10.88
C ARG A 108 1.33 -1.63 -11.71
N GLU A 109 0.53 -0.77 -11.09
CA GLU A 109 -0.56 -0.03 -11.73
C GLU A 109 -0.16 1.42 -12.06
N GLY A 110 1.02 1.87 -11.63
CA GLY A 110 1.55 3.19 -11.95
C GLY A 110 1.10 4.26 -10.96
N ALA A 111 0.25 5.19 -11.40
CA ALA A 111 -0.11 6.37 -10.62
C ALA A 111 -1.03 6.05 -9.42
N ALA A 112 -0.91 6.83 -8.36
CA ALA A 112 -1.80 6.79 -7.21
C ALA A 112 -3.22 7.25 -7.60
N ARG A 113 -4.23 6.63 -6.99
CA ARG A 113 -5.64 6.87 -7.30
C ARG A 113 -6.51 6.77 -6.05
N LEU A 114 -7.59 7.55 -6.04
CA LEU A 114 -8.65 7.42 -5.06
C LEU A 114 -9.53 6.22 -5.43
N LEU A 115 -9.80 5.36 -4.46
CA LEU A 115 -10.69 4.22 -4.53
C LEU A 115 -11.85 4.45 -3.56
N ASP A 116 -13.07 4.35 -4.08
CA ASP A 116 -14.31 4.49 -3.33
C ASP A 116 -15.17 3.24 -3.49
N ALA A 117 -16.10 3.00 -2.56
CA ALA A 117 -16.93 1.80 -2.54
C ALA A 117 -17.94 1.68 -3.72
N ARG A 118 -17.97 2.65 -4.65
CA ARG A 118 -18.92 2.71 -5.77
C ARG A 118 -18.34 2.47 -7.17
N ALA A 119 -17.12 1.92 -7.29
CA ALA A 119 -16.55 1.61 -8.60
C ALA A 119 -17.19 0.36 -9.23
#